data_AF-A0A8S2X5P6-F1
#
_entry.id   AF-A0A8S2X5P6-F1
#
_cell.length_a   1.000
_cell.length_b   1.000
_cell.length_c   1.000
_cell.angle_alpha   90.00
_cell.angle_beta   90.00
_cell.angle_gamma   90.00
#
_symmetry.space_group_name_H-M   'P 1'
#
loop_
_entity.id
_entity.type
_entity.pdbx_description
1 polymer ?
#
loop_
_entity_poly.entity_id
_entity_poly.type
_entity_poly.pdbx_seq_one_letter_code
_entity_poly.pdbx_strand_id
1 'polypeptide(L)' 'VVIGHTLYLSGSIGLDPTTGLFAGEGVQEQARQSLKNLGEVLKAAGASYKN' A
#
# COMPACT_ATOMS: atom_id res chain seq x y z
N VAL A 1 11.88 0.48 -4.10
CA VAL A 1 13.34 0.53 -4.30
C VAL A 1 13.98 1.07 -3.03
N VAL A 2 15.09 0.48 -2.58
CA VAL A 2 15.84 0.97 -1.41
C VAL A 2 17.11 1.66 -1.90
N ILE A 3 17.36 2.90 -1.45
CA ILE A 3 18.61 3.62 -1.69
C ILE A 3 19.12 4.09 -0.33
N GLY A 4 20.29 3.59 0.08
CA GLY A 4 20.81 3.82 1.44
C GLY A 4 19.82 3.34 2.49
N HIS A 5 19.32 4.28 3.30
CA HIS A 5 18.35 4.01 4.38
C HIS A 5 16.91 4.40 4.02
N THR A 6 16.64 4.75 2.76
CA THR A 6 15.33 5.24 2.34
C THR A 6 14.65 4.25 1.40
N LEU A 7 13.41 3.87 1.75
CA LEU A 7 12.54 3.04 0.94
C LEU A 7 11.59 3.91 0.10
N TYR A 8 11.69 3.81 -1.21
CA TYR A 8 10.80 4.45 -2.17
C TYR A 8 9.76 3.44 -2.68
N LEU A 9 8.49 3.79 -2.52
CA LEU A 9 7.35 2.96 -2.93
C LEU A 9 6.64 3.60 -4.13
N SER A 10 6.11 2.76 -5.01
CA SER A 10 5.16 3.21 -6.02
C SER A 10 3.88 3.74 -5.36
N GLY A 11 3.16 4.62 -6.06
CA GLY A 11 1.81 5.00 -5.64
C GLY A 11 0.90 3.78 -5.57
N SER A 12 0.11 3.70 -4.50
CA SER A 12 -0.82 2.59 -4.26
C SER A 12 -2.27 3.08 -4.41
N ILE A 13 -3.02 2.41 -5.29
CA ILE A 13 -4.45 2.64 -5.49
C ILE A 13 -5.27 1.60 -4.72
N GLY A 14 -6.56 1.89 -4.51
CA GLY A 14 -7.47 1.12 -3.68
C GLY A 14 -7.95 -0.19 -4.28
N LEU A 15 -7.07 -0.92 -4.98
CA LEU A 15 -7.35 -2.24 -5.52
C LEU A 15 -7.18 -3.33 -4.46
N ASP A 16 -8.07 -4.30 -4.43
CA ASP A 16 -7.88 -5.55 -3.69
C ASP A 16 -6.93 -6.45 -4.51
N PRO A 17 -5.76 -6.82 -3.97
CA PRO A 17 -4.80 -7.66 -4.68
C PRO A 17 -5.31 -9.08 -4.99
N THR A 18 -6.35 -9.54 -4.30
CA THR A 18 -6.97 -10.86 -4.49
C THR A 18 -7.90 -10.87 -5.70
N THR A 19 -8.67 -9.80 -5.90
CA THR A 19 -9.69 -9.72 -6.96
C THR A 19 -9.23 -8.92 -8.17
N GLY A 20 -8.24 -8.04 -7.99
CA GLY A 20 -7.79 -7.09 -9.01
C GLY A 20 -8.77 -5.93 -9.26
N LEU A 21 -9.82 -5.80 -8.45
CA LEU A 21 -10.85 -4.76 -8.56
C LEU A 21 -10.70 -3.72 -7.44
N PHE A 22 -11.35 -2.56 -7.59
CA PHE A 22 -11.43 -1.58 -6.51
C PHE A 22 -12.16 -2.16 -5.30
N ALA A 23 -11.64 -1.90 -4.10
CA ALA A 23 -12.22 -2.38 -2.85
C ALA A 23 -13.58 -1.73 -2.50
N GLY A 24 -14.00 -0.74 -3.29
CA GLY A 24 -15.31 -0.10 -3.19
C GLY A 24 -15.42 1.04 -4.20
N GLU A 25 -16.63 1.55 -4.38
CA GLU A 25 -16.90 2.69 -5.28
C GLU A 25 -16.51 4.04 -4.64
N GLY A 26 -16.48 4.09 -3.31
CA GLY A 26 -16.21 5.30 -2.53
C GLY A 26 -14.72 5.57 -2.28
N VAL A 27 -14.42 6.85 -2.07
CA VAL A 27 -13.06 7.31 -1.78
C VAL A 27 -12.55 6.77 -0.43
N GLN A 28 -13.44 6.55 0.55
CA GLN A 28 -13.05 6.06 1.88
C GLN A 28 -12.58 4.61 1.82
N GLU A 29 -13.30 3.76 1.10
CA GLU A 29 -12.96 2.35 0.90
C GLU A 29 -11.64 2.22 0.13
N GLN A 30 -11.51 2.99 -0.96
CA GLN A 30 -10.29 2.98 -1.77
C GLN A 30 -9.09 3.52 -1.01
N ALA A 31 -9.24 4.61 -0.25
CA ALA A 31 -8.15 5.15 0.57
C ALA A 31 -7.69 4.14 1.64
N ARG A 32 -8.65 3.48 2.31
CA ARG A 32 -8.35 2.44 3.30
C ARG A 32 -7.59 1.27 2.65
N GLN A 33 -8.00 0.84 1.47
CA GLN A 33 -7.32 -0.24 0.75
C GLN A 33 -5.94 0.18 0.25
N SER A 34 -5.78 1.40 -0.30
CA SER A 34 -4.48 1.94 -0.71
C SER A 34 -3.47 1.90 0.44
N LEU A 35 -3.88 2.36 1.63
CA LEU A 35 -3.04 2.32 2.82
C LEU A 35 -2.74 0.88 3.22
N LYS A 36 -3.74 -0.01 3.29
CA LYS A 36 -3.53 -1.43 3.59
C LYS A 36 -2.48 -2.06 2.66
N ASN A 37 -2.58 -1.81 1.35
CA ASN A 37 -1.63 -2.28 0.35
C ASN A 37 -0.21 -1.77 0.64
N LEU A 38 -0.06 -0.48 0.98
CA LEU A 38 1.25 0.08 1.37
C LEU A 38 1.80 -0.61 2.63
N GLY A 39 0.96 -0.89 3.62
CA GLY A 39 1.36 -1.62 4.82
C GLY A 39 1.93 -3.00 4.54
N GLU A 40 1.32 -3.76 3.63
CA GLU A 40 1.83 -5.07 3.24
C GLU A 40 3.17 -4.96 2.50
N VAL A 41 3.34 -3.96 1.62
CA VAL A 41 4.63 -3.72 0.95
C VAL A 41 5.71 -3.29 1.94
N LEU A 42 5.38 -2.39 2.88
CA LEU A 42 6.27 -1.99 3.97
C LEU A 42 6.71 -3.21 4.79
N LYS A 43 5.76 -4.04 5.19
CA LYS A 43 6.03 -5.27 5.96
C LYS A 43 6.93 -6.23 5.19
N ALA A 44 6.67 -6.44 3.89
CA ALA A 44 7.52 -7.26 3.04
C ALA A 44 8.96 -6.71 2.91
N ALA A 45 9.12 -5.38 3.02
CA ALA A 45 10.41 -4.70 3.04
C ALA A 45 11.05 -4.60 4.44
N GLY A 46 10.46 -5.20 5.48
CA GLY A 46 10.95 -5.11 6.86
C GLY A 46 10.70 -3.75 7.53
N ALA A 47 9.85 -2.91 6.96
CA ALA A 47 9.47 -1.61 7.46
C ALA A 47 8.05 -1.62 8.09
N SER A 48 7.63 -0.49 8.65
CA SER A 48 6.27 -0.27 9.14
C SER A 48 5.88 1.19 8.95
N TYR A 49 4.62 1.53 9.20
CA TYR A 49 4.15 2.93 9.15
C TYR A 49 4.84 3.87 10.15
N LYS A 50 5.55 3.33 11.14
CA LYS A 50 6.22 4.11 12.19
C LYS A 50 7.70 4.37 11.93
N ASN A 51 8.25 3.73 10.91
CA ASN A 51 9.70 3.63 10.67
C ASN A 51 10.11 4.61 9.59
#